data_AF-A0A1S2CNP6-F1
#
_entry.id   AF-A0A1S2CNP6-F1
#
_cell.length_a   1.000
_cell.length_b   1.000
_cell.length_c   1.000
_cell.angle_alpha   90.00
_cell.angle_beta   90.00
_cell.angle_gamma   90.00
#
_symmetry.space_group_name_H-M   'P 1'
#
loop_
_entity.id
_entity.type
_entity.pdbx_description
1 polymer ?
#
loop_
_entity_poly.entity_id
_entity_poly.type
_entity_poly.pdbx_seq_one_letter_code
_entity_poly.pdbx_strand_id
1 'polypeptide(L)'
;MDVTALASWTSSALNIATINASGLAKALDKGMITITATFLDKNASASLTVTAEGTVVTWGDQNDGGDSTAVQSQLFGIAKLFSNEYAFAAVKQDGSVVTWGDMNYGGDSSAVQPQLSNVDEITGNLRAFAAMRSDGTVVTWGDLTSGGDSSSVQSQLTNVQEIVSTNYAFAALKGDGSVVTWGNTNSGGDSSLVQSQLVNVTKIISAKNGAFAAVKQDGTVVTWGDPIAGGG
;
A
#
# COMPACT_ATOMS: atom_id res chain seq x y z
N MET A 1 -12.21 44.97 -10.05
CA MET A 1 -10.80 44.60 -10.31
C MET A 1 -10.53 43.38 -9.48
N ASP A 2 -10.17 42.27 -10.10
CA ASP A 2 -9.78 41.07 -9.36
C ASP A 2 -8.34 41.25 -8.88
N VAL A 3 -8.13 41.19 -7.58
CA VAL A 3 -6.81 41.34 -6.93
C VAL A 3 -6.32 40.03 -6.31
N THR A 4 -6.99 38.92 -6.59
CA THR A 4 -6.71 37.59 -6.00
C THR A 4 -5.26 37.17 -6.20
N ALA A 5 -4.70 37.39 -7.40
CA ALA A 5 -3.30 37.06 -7.73
C ALA A 5 -2.27 38.04 -7.16
N LEU A 6 -2.72 39.18 -6.61
CA LEU A 6 -1.86 40.20 -5.99
C LEU A 6 -1.91 40.14 -4.45
N ALA A 7 -2.82 39.34 -3.89
CA ALA A 7 -2.97 39.14 -2.47
C ALA A 7 -2.03 38.04 -1.95
N SER A 8 -1.51 38.23 -0.74
CA SER A 8 -0.82 37.20 0.02
C SER A 8 -1.84 36.30 0.70
N TRP A 9 -1.77 35.00 0.47
CA TRP A 9 -2.70 34.01 1.03
C TRP A 9 -2.07 33.22 2.17
N THR A 10 -2.81 33.03 3.25
CA THR A 10 -2.39 32.24 4.42
C THR A 10 -3.51 31.33 4.90
N SER A 11 -3.13 30.18 5.47
CA SER A 11 -4.02 29.23 6.13
C SER A 11 -3.65 29.16 7.60
N SER A 12 -4.65 29.12 8.48
CA SER A 12 -4.43 28.99 9.92
C SER A 12 -3.88 27.62 10.34
N ALA A 13 -4.00 26.60 9.50
CA ALA A 13 -3.50 25.25 9.77
C ALA A 13 -3.07 24.54 8.48
N LEU A 14 -1.77 24.57 8.18
CA LEU A 14 -1.18 23.99 6.97
C LEU A 14 -1.27 22.46 6.91
N ASN A 15 -1.54 21.79 8.03
CA ASN A 15 -1.82 20.36 8.06
C ASN A 15 -3.26 20.00 7.63
N ILE A 16 -4.20 20.96 7.66
CA ILE A 16 -5.61 20.74 7.29
C ILE A 16 -5.88 21.18 5.86
N ALA A 17 -5.40 22.36 5.46
CA ALA A 17 -5.40 22.76 4.05
C ALA A 17 -4.33 23.82 3.78
N THR A 18 -3.75 23.76 2.59
CA THR A 18 -2.83 24.78 2.06
C THR A 18 -3.55 25.67 1.06
N ILE A 19 -3.03 26.88 0.81
CA ILE A 19 -3.53 27.79 -0.22
C ILE A 19 -2.36 28.35 -1.00
N ASN A 20 -2.48 28.35 -2.33
CA ASN A 20 -1.43 28.87 -3.21
C ASN A 20 -1.58 30.38 -3.46
N ALA A 21 -0.61 30.98 -4.16
CA ALA A 21 -0.62 32.41 -4.49
C ALA A 21 -1.79 32.85 -5.39
N SER A 22 -2.49 31.92 -6.05
CA SER A 22 -3.68 32.21 -6.85
C SER A 22 -4.98 32.07 -6.06
N GLY A 23 -4.91 31.87 -4.73
CA GLY A 23 -6.09 31.70 -3.88
C GLY A 23 -6.75 30.32 -3.97
N LEU A 24 -6.08 29.32 -4.55
CA LEU A 24 -6.61 27.96 -4.66
C LEU A 24 -6.25 27.16 -3.41
N ALA A 25 -7.26 26.69 -2.68
CA ALA A 25 -7.08 25.84 -1.51
C ALA A 25 -6.93 24.36 -1.89
N LYS A 26 -6.00 23.65 -1.24
CA LYS A 26 -5.83 22.19 -1.32
C LYS A 26 -6.07 21.60 0.07
N ALA A 27 -7.11 20.79 0.20
CA ALA A 27 -7.41 20.03 1.42
C ALA A 27 -6.32 18.97 1.67
N LEU A 28 -5.96 18.78 2.93
CA LEU A 28 -4.97 17.81 3.40
C LEU A 28 -5.49 16.95 4.56
N ASP A 29 -6.33 17.50 5.45
CA ASP A 29 -7.01 16.76 6.53
C ASP A 29 -8.40 17.38 6.78
N LYS A 30 -9.27 16.69 7.51
CA LYS A 30 -10.56 17.22 7.95
C LYS A 30 -10.37 18.30 9.00
N GLY A 31 -11.24 19.30 8.98
CA GLY A 31 -11.25 20.33 10.00
C GLY A 31 -11.73 21.67 9.49
N MET A 32 -11.77 22.63 10.39
CA MET A 32 -12.12 24.00 10.06
C MET A 32 -10.85 24.85 10.16
N ILE A 33 -10.55 25.56 9.08
CA ILE A 33 -9.47 26.54 9.05
C ILE A 33 -10.02 27.91 8.70
N THR A 34 -9.22 28.93 8.98
CA THR A 34 -9.41 30.27 8.45
C THR A 34 -8.38 30.52 7.38
N ILE A 35 -8.86 30.90 6.19
CA ILE A 35 -8.02 31.40 5.11
C ILE A 35 -8.04 32.92 5.16
N THR A 36 -6.87 33.56 5.06
CA THR A 36 -6.75 35.03 5.04
C THR A 36 -6.03 35.47 3.78
N ALA A 37 -6.67 36.39 3.05
CA ALA A 37 -6.09 37.15 1.96
C ALA A 37 -5.68 38.53 2.47
N THR A 38 -4.44 38.92 2.22
CA THR A 38 -3.91 40.25 2.54
C THR A 38 -3.48 40.95 1.26
N PHE A 39 -4.05 42.12 0.98
CA PHE A 39 -3.65 42.99 -0.13
C PHE A 39 -3.41 44.39 0.41
N LEU A 40 -2.14 44.85 0.35
CA LEU A 40 -1.68 46.05 1.05
C LEU A 40 -2.05 45.94 2.55
N ASP A 41 -2.64 46.99 3.14
CA ASP A 41 -3.03 47.03 4.56
C ASP A 41 -4.44 46.47 4.81
N LYS A 42 -5.02 45.75 3.85
CA LYS A 42 -6.38 45.20 3.95
C LYS A 42 -6.35 43.69 4.02
N ASN A 43 -7.13 43.16 4.96
CA ASN A 43 -7.28 41.72 5.20
C ASN A 43 -8.73 41.31 4.97
N ALA A 44 -8.93 40.16 4.34
CA ALA A 44 -10.21 39.47 4.27
C ALA A 44 -10.01 38.02 4.68
N SER A 45 -10.87 37.51 5.55
CA SER A 45 -10.78 36.14 6.03
C SER A 45 -12.10 35.40 5.82
N ALA A 46 -12.00 34.11 5.53
CA ALA A 46 -13.13 33.20 5.41
C ALA A 46 -12.83 31.87 6.09
N SER A 47 -13.86 31.23 6.65
CA SER A 47 -13.76 29.88 7.16
C SER A 47 -13.87 28.88 6.02
N LEU A 48 -12.90 27.97 5.92
CA LEU A 48 -12.98 26.79 5.07
C LEU A 48 -13.17 25.57 5.97
N THR A 49 -14.27 24.85 5.80
CA THR A 49 -14.49 23.55 6.42
C THR A 49 -14.16 22.47 5.41
N VAL A 50 -13.12 21.69 5.69
CA VAL A 50 -12.81 20.47 4.95
C VAL A 50 -13.59 19.34 5.59
N THR A 51 -14.61 18.87 4.90
CA THR A 51 -15.36 17.66 5.26
C THR A 51 -14.69 16.45 4.63
N ALA A 52 -14.66 15.31 5.33
CA ALA A 52 -14.14 14.07 4.75
C ALA A 52 -15.12 13.58 3.67
N GLU A 53 -14.71 13.59 2.40
CA GLU A 53 -15.35 12.75 1.40
C GLU A 53 -14.92 11.30 1.64
N GLY A 54 -15.89 10.39 1.78
CA GLY A 54 -15.63 8.97 2.02
C GLY A 54 -15.12 8.67 3.43
N THR A 55 -16.03 8.39 4.37
CA THR A 55 -15.64 7.80 5.66
C THR A 55 -15.50 6.29 5.47
N VAL A 56 -14.33 5.73 5.77
CA VAL A 56 -14.20 4.27 5.91
C VAL A 56 -15.03 3.87 7.13
N VAL A 57 -16.02 3.02 6.88
CA VAL A 57 -16.86 2.39 7.91
C VAL A 57 -16.50 0.92 7.92
N THR A 58 -16.24 0.38 9.09
CA THR A 58 -15.88 -1.02 9.32
C THR A 58 -16.98 -1.74 10.07
N TRP A 59 -17.09 -3.04 9.84
CA TRP A 59 -18.00 -3.97 10.50
C TRP A 59 -17.42 -5.38 10.42
N GLY A 60 -17.83 -6.29 11.29
CA GLY A 60 -17.33 -7.67 11.33
C GLY A 60 -16.73 -8.04 12.69
N ASP A 61 -15.86 -9.05 12.70
CA ASP A 61 -15.11 -9.42 13.90
C ASP A 61 -14.16 -8.28 14.29
N GLN A 62 -14.20 -7.88 15.56
CA GLN A 62 -13.41 -6.76 16.07
C GLN A 62 -11.91 -7.02 15.99
N ASN A 63 -11.49 -8.28 16.15
CA ASN A 63 -10.08 -8.67 16.10
C ASN A 63 -9.57 -8.73 14.66
N ASP A 64 -10.46 -9.00 13.70
CA ASP A 64 -10.11 -9.18 12.28
C ASP A 64 -10.40 -7.90 11.44
N GLY A 65 -10.36 -6.74 12.09
CA GLY A 65 -10.47 -5.43 11.42
C GLY A 65 -11.89 -4.86 11.28
N GLY A 66 -12.88 -5.49 11.92
CA GLY A 66 -14.23 -4.95 12.08
C GLY A 66 -14.32 -3.75 13.04
N ASP A 67 -13.27 -3.49 13.82
CA ASP A 67 -13.10 -2.28 14.63
C ASP A 67 -11.91 -1.45 14.12
N SER A 68 -12.19 -0.28 13.54
CA SER A 68 -11.19 0.71 13.12
C SER A 68 -11.11 1.95 14.02
N THR A 69 -11.73 1.92 15.21
CA THR A 69 -11.84 3.10 16.09
C THR A 69 -10.49 3.70 16.44
N ALA A 70 -9.47 2.86 16.67
CA ALA A 70 -8.10 3.29 16.99
C ALA A 70 -7.43 4.10 15.87
N VAL A 71 -7.82 3.89 14.61
CA VAL A 71 -7.24 4.57 13.45
C VAL A 71 -8.24 5.46 12.71
N GLN A 72 -9.45 5.64 13.24
CA GLN A 72 -10.53 6.37 12.57
C GLN A 72 -10.17 7.82 12.23
N SER A 73 -9.33 8.45 13.05
CA SER A 73 -8.82 9.80 12.78
C SER A 73 -7.87 9.86 11.61
N GLN A 74 -7.30 8.73 11.17
CA GLN A 74 -6.35 8.61 10.07
C GLN A 74 -7.00 8.15 8.77
N LEU A 75 -8.22 7.59 8.82
CA LEU A 75 -8.97 7.07 7.67
C LEU A 75 -9.69 8.18 6.88
N PHE A 76 -8.95 9.22 6.52
CA PHE A 76 -9.38 10.32 5.63
C PHE A 76 -8.52 10.33 4.37
N GLY A 77 -9.09 10.78 3.26
CA GLY A 77 -8.36 10.87 1.98
C GLY A 77 -7.85 9.51 1.50
N ILE A 78 -8.62 8.43 1.75
CA ILE A 78 -8.25 7.08 1.31
C ILE A 78 -8.45 6.97 -0.20
N ALA A 79 -7.41 6.51 -0.91
CA ALA A 79 -7.44 6.24 -2.33
C ALA A 79 -7.79 4.78 -2.63
N LYS A 80 -7.24 3.84 -1.86
CA LYS A 80 -7.44 2.39 -2.03
C LYS A 80 -7.52 1.67 -0.69
N LEU A 81 -8.29 0.59 -0.64
CA LEU A 81 -8.42 -0.32 0.50
C LEU A 81 -7.98 -1.72 0.10
N PHE A 82 -7.26 -2.37 1.00
CA PHE A 82 -6.73 -3.72 0.84
C PHE A 82 -7.00 -4.51 2.12
N SER A 83 -7.07 -5.83 2.00
CA SER A 83 -7.30 -6.71 3.13
C SER A 83 -6.56 -8.04 2.96
N ASN A 84 -6.27 -8.67 4.09
CA ASN A 84 -6.07 -10.11 4.17
C ASN A 84 -7.23 -10.74 4.95
N GLU A 85 -7.04 -11.93 5.52
CA GLU A 85 -8.10 -12.61 6.28
C GLU A 85 -8.36 -11.96 7.66
N TYR A 86 -7.37 -11.27 8.22
CA TYR A 86 -7.38 -10.81 9.63
C TYR A 86 -7.14 -9.30 9.80
N ALA A 87 -6.80 -8.59 8.74
CA ALA A 87 -6.37 -7.20 8.80
C ALA A 87 -6.64 -6.44 7.49
N PHE A 88 -6.56 -5.12 7.61
CA PHE A 88 -6.78 -4.18 6.52
C PHE A 88 -5.62 -3.19 6.42
N ALA A 89 -5.41 -2.70 5.20
CA ALA A 89 -4.49 -1.61 4.90
C ALA A 89 -5.18 -0.62 3.95
N ALA A 90 -5.06 0.67 4.27
CA ALA A 90 -5.59 1.76 3.46
C ALA A 90 -4.42 2.61 2.93
N VAL A 91 -4.38 2.80 1.61
CA VAL A 91 -3.46 3.73 0.97
C VAL A 91 -4.17 5.07 0.82
N LYS A 92 -3.58 6.13 1.37
CA LYS A 92 -4.07 7.50 1.25
C LYS A 92 -3.70 8.12 -0.10
N GLN A 93 -4.36 9.21 -0.46
CA GLN A 93 -4.06 10.00 -1.67
C GLN A 93 -2.62 10.55 -1.71
N ASP A 94 -1.96 10.70 -0.56
CA ASP A 94 -0.56 11.10 -0.46
C ASP A 94 0.43 9.91 -0.55
N GLY A 95 -0.08 8.69 -0.73
CA GLY A 95 0.71 7.46 -0.81
C GLY A 95 1.16 6.91 0.55
N SER A 96 0.73 7.49 1.67
CA SER A 96 0.95 6.90 3.01
C SER A 96 -0.04 5.78 3.31
N VAL A 97 0.31 4.88 4.23
CA VAL A 97 -0.50 3.70 4.59
C VAL A 97 -0.98 3.77 6.03
N VAL A 98 -2.22 3.33 6.27
CA VAL A 98 -2.81 3.11 7.60
C VAL A 98 -3.27 1.65 7.68
N THR A 99 -2.95 0.95 8.77
CA THR A 99 -3.37 -0.45 8.97
C THR A 99 -4.20 -0.62 10.24
N TRP A 100 -5.03 -1.66 10.28
CA TRP A 100 -5.80 -2.08 11.46
C TRP A 100 -6.22 -3.55 11.35
N GLY A 101 -6.68 -4.15 12.45
CA GLY A 101 -7.01 -5.58 12.56
C GLY A 101 -5.99 -6.32 13.43
N ASP A 102 -5.84 -7.64 13.21
CA ASP A 102 -4.95 -8.47 14.03
C ASP A 102 -3.49 -8.01 13.89
N MET A 103 -2.89 -7.64 15.01
CA MET A 103 -1.55 -7.05 15.03
C MET A 103 -0.46 -7.99 14.51
N ASN A 104 -0.61 -9.31 14.70
CA ASN A 104 0.35 -10.31 14.24
C ASN A 104 0.19 -10.59 12.75
N TYR A 105 -0.98 -10.29 12.19
CA TYR A 105 -1.35 -10.60 10.81
C TYR A 105 -1.48 -9.36 9.93
N GLY A 106 -0.82 -8.26 10.30
CA GLY A 106 -0.66 -7.08 9.44
C GLY A 106 -1.47 -5.86 9.88
N GLY A 107 -2.20 -5.94 10.99
CA GLY A 107 -2.87 -4.80 11.61
C GLY A 107 -1.90 -3.77 12.21
N ASP A 108 -0.69 -4.20 12.61
CA ASP A 108 0.38 -3.32 13.07
C ASP A 108 1.50 -3.21 12.02
N SER A 109 1.63 -2.03 11.41
CA SER A 109 2.72 -1.67 10.49
C SER A 109 3.77 -0.74 11.11
N SER A 110 3.73 -0.49 12.43
CA SER A 110 4.55 0.53 13.10
C SER A 110 6.05 0.38 12.85
N ALA A 111 6.55 -0.86 12.79
CA ALA A 111 7.97 -1.16 12.53
C ALA A 111 8.43 -0.74 11.12
N VAL A 112 7.52 -0.72 10.14
CA VAL A 112 7.84 -0.37 8.74
C VAL A 112 7.20 0.94 8.29
N GLN A 113 6.45 1.60 9.17
CA GLN A 113 5.71 2.83 8.86
C GLN A 113 6.54 3.93 8.17
N PRO A 114 7.82 4.18 8.54
CA PRO A 114 8.64 5.18 7.84
C PRO A 114 8.93 4.85 6.36
N GLN A 115 8.78 3.58 5.98
CA GLN A 115 9.02 3.08 4.63
C GLN A 115 7.73 3.06 3.78
N LEU A 116 6.56 3.08 4.42
CA LEU A 116 5.24 3.07 3.78
C LEU A 116 4.84 4.46 3.26
N SER A 117 5.66 4.99 2.36
CA SER A 117 5.43 6.23 1.62
C SER A 117 5.53 5.99 0.12
N ASN A 118 4.73 6.73 -0.66
CA ASN A 118 4.58 6.53 -2.10
C ASN A 118 4.21 5.08 -2.44
N VAL A 119 3.25 4.51 -1.72
CA VAL A 119 2.73 3.16 -1.98
C VAL A 119 1.68 3.25 -3.08
N ASP A 120 1.85 2.44 -4.14
CA ASP A 120 0.91 2.40 -5.26
C ASP A 120 -0.12 1.26 -5.08
N GLU A 121 0.33 0.10 -4.63
CA GLU A 121 -0.48 -1.13 -4.52
C GLU A 121 -0.03 -1.97 -3.32
N ILE A 122 -0.98 -2.65 -2.68
CA ILE A 122 -0.71 -3.61 -1.60
C ILE A 122 -1.28 -4.97 -1.98
N THR A 123 -0.48 -6.02 -1.85
CA THR A 123 -0.94 -7.41 -2.01
C THR A 123 -0.95 -8.09 -0.64
N GLY A 124 -2.09 -8.65 -0.26
CA GLY A 124 -2.23 -9.49 0.93
C GLY A 124 -2.15 -10.98 0.60
N ASN A 125 -1.64 -11.78 1.52
CA ASN A 125 -1.94 -13.22 1.59
C ASN A 125 -2.92 -13.49 2.75
N LEU A 126 -2.89 -14.64 3.44
CA LEU A 126 -3.77 -14.80 4.60
C LEU A 126 -3.33 -13.98 5.82
N ARG A 127 -2.01 -13.81 6.03
CA ARG A 127 -1.45 -13.32 7.31
C ARG A 127 -0.40 -12.21 7.18
N ALA A 128 -0.11 -11.76 5.96
CA ALA A 128 0.91 -10.77 5.68
C ALA A 128 0.54 -9.89 4.50
N PHE A 129 1.25 -8.77 4.38
CA PHE A 129 1.13 -7.81 3.29
C PHE A 129 2.49 -7.51 2.66
N ALA A 130 2.44 -7.18 1.37
CA ALA A 130 3.55 -6.61 0.60
C ALA A 130 3.06 -5.35 -0.12
N ALA A 131 3.64 -4.20 0.22
CA ALA A 131 3.39 -2.92 -0.45
C ALA A 131 4.42 -2.68 -1.54
N MET A 132 3.95 -2.46 -2.76
CA MET A 132 4.78 -2.00 -3.88
C MET A 132 4.76 -0.47 -3.92
N ARG A 133 5.95 0.13 -3.86
CA ARG A 133 6.16 1.58 -3.90
C ARG A 133 6.35 2.05 -5.34
N SER A 134 6.08 3.33 -5.61
CA SER A 134 6.19 3.91 -6.96
C SER A 134 7.62 3.89 -7.53
N ASP A 135 8.65 3.70 -6.69
CA ASP A 135 10.04 3.50 -7.11
C ASP A 135 10.36 2.03 -7.49
N GLY A 136 9.35 1.15 -7.46
CA GLY A 136 9.48 -0.28 -7.76
C GLY A 136 10.12 -1.09 -6.63
N THR A 137 10.27 -0.52 -5.43
CA THR A 137 10.70 -1.26 -4.23
C THR A 137 9.52 -1.85 -3.47
N VAL A 138 9.77 -2.87 -2.64
CA VAL A 138 8.73 -3.54 -1.86
C VAL A 138 9.03 -3.46 -0.36
N VAL A 139 7.98 -3.23 0.43
CA VAL A 139 8.00 -3.27 1.90
C VAL A 139 6.99 -4.31 2.38
N THR A 140 7.38 -5.17 3.31
CA THR A 140 6.52 -6.25 3.82
C THR A 140 6.27 -6.12 5.33
N TRP A 141 5.13 -6.62 5.79
CA TRP A 141 4.79 -6.71 7.22
C TRP A 141 3.72 -7.78 7.49
N GLY A 142 3.48 -8.09 8.76
CA GLY A 142 2.59 -9.16 9.22
C GLY A 142 3.36 -10.41 9.65
N ASP A 143 2.75 -11.59 9.51
CA ASP A 143 3.35 -12.84 9.97
C ASP A 143 4.67 -13.14 9.25
N LEU A 144 5.73 -13.33 10.04
CA LEU A 144 7.09 -13.53 9.53
C LEU A 144 7.18 -14.73 8.58
N THR A 145 6.54 -15.85 8.94
CA THR A 145 6.61 -17.10 8.17
C THR A 145 5.77 -17.06 6.90
N SER A 146 4.79 -16.17 6.86
CA SER A 146 3.92 -15.93 5.71
C SER A 146 4.47 -14.85 4.79
N GLY A 147 5.73 -14.44 4.95
CA GLY A 147 6.37 -13.43 4.09
C GLY A 147 6.18 -11.99 4.57
N GLY A 148 5.78 -11.78 5.82
CA GLY A 148 5.89 -10.48 6.50
C GLY A 148 7.36 -10.06 6.68
N ASP A 149 8.29 -11.01 6.72
CA ASP A 149 9.73 -10.77 6.62
C ASP A 149 10.25 -11.12 5.21
N SER A 150 10.78 -10.11 4.51
CA SER A 150 11.43 -10.22 3.21
C SER A 150 12.92 -9.89 3.25
N SER A 151 13.52 -9.79 4.44
CA SER A 151 14.91 -9.35 4.63
C SER A 151 15.94 -10.16 3.84
N SER A 152 15.70 -11.47 3.66
CA SER A 152 16.58 -12.37 2.89
C SER A 152 16.62 -12.06 1.39
N VAL A 153 15.57 -11.40 0.86
CA VAL A 153 15.44 -11.06 -0.57
C VAL A 153 15.31 -9.55 -0.81
N GLN A 154 15.37 -8.71 0.22
CA GLN A 154 15.10 -7.28 0.15
C GLN A 154 15.94 -6.55 -0.92
N SER A 155 17.21 -6.96 -1.11
CA SER A 155 18.09 -6.37 -2.12
C SER A 155 17.67 -6.68 -3.56
N GLN A 156 16.86 -7.73 -3.77
CA GLN A 156 16.33 -8.15 -5.06
C GLN A 156 14.97 -7.53 -5.37
N LEU A 157 14.24 -7.05 -4.35
CA LEU A 157 12.92 -6.42 -4.47
C LEU A 157 13.02 -4.96 -4.95
N THR A 158 13.57 -4.81 -6.16
CA THR A 158 13.73 -3.55 -6.88
C THR A 158 13.21 -3.71 -8.31
N ASN A 159 12.71 -2.63 -8.91
CA ASN A 159 12.07 -2.66 -10.24
C ASN A 159 10.97 -3.73 -10.34
N VAL A 160 10.20 -3.92 -9.25
CA VAL A 160 9.04 -4.82 -9.21
C VAL A 160 7.88 -4.17 -9.95
N GLN A 161 7.15 -4.96 -10.74
CA GLN A 161 5.99 -4.52 -11.52
C GLN A 161 4.69 -5.17 -11.06
N GLU A 162 4.77 -6.38 -10.50
CA GLU A 162 3.61 -7.14 -10.03
C GLU A 162 4.03 -7.98 -8.84
N ILE A 163 3.13 -8.10 -7.85
CA ILE A 163 3.24 -9.03 -6.73
C ILE A 163 2.02 -9.94 -6.76
N VAL A 164 2.26 -11.24 -6.65
CA VAL A 164 1.21 -12.27 -6.56
C VAL A 164 1.43 -13.06 -5.28
N SER A 165 0.35 -13.51 -4.64
CA SER A 165 0.40 -14.28 -3.40
C SER A 165 -0.26 -15.65 -3.50
N THR A 166 0.27 -16.62 -2.75
CA THR A 166 -0.49 -17.80 -2.29
C THR A 166 -1.05 -17.49 -0.89
N ASN A 167 -1.55 -18.47 -0.15
CA ASN A 167 -1.99 -18.25 1.23
C ASN A 167 -0.88 -17.79 2.18
N TYR A 168 0.38 -18.19 1.94
CA TYR A 168 1.49 -17.96 2.88
C TYR A 168 2.81 -17.56 2.21
N ALA A 169 2.82 -17.26 0.92
CA ALA A 169 4.02 -16.83 0.20
C ALA A 169 3.69 -15.77 -0.84
N PHE A 170 4.74 -15.12 -1.32
CA PHE A 170 4.68 -14.10 -2.36
C PHE A 170 5.67 -14.39 -3.48
N ALA A 171 5.34 -13.91 -4.67
CA ALA A 171 6.23 -13.86 -5.82
C ALA A 171 6.14 -12.48 -6.48
N ALA A 172 7.28 -11.84 -6.70
CA ALA A 172 7.41 -10.55 -7.39
C ALA A 172 7.93 -10.77 -8.81
N LEU A 173 7.21 -10.25 -9.80
CA LEU A 173 7.67 -10.12 -11.17
C LEU A 173 8.40 -8.78 -11.35
N LYS A 174 9.67 -8.84 -11.74
CA LYS A 174 10.50 -7.66 -12.00
C LYS A 174 10.41 -7.24 -13.46
N GLY A 175 10.75 -5.97 -13.73
CA GLY A 175 10.70 -5.41 -15.07
C GLY A 175 11.71 -5.95 -16.08
N ASP A 176 12.71 -6.71 -15.61
CA ASP A 176 13.61 -7.49 -16.45
C ASP A 176 13.07 -8.90 -16.79
N GLY A 177 11.84 -9.22 -16.34
CA GLY A 177 11.21 -10.53 -16.51
C GLY A 177 11.74 -11.61 -15.57
N SER A 178 12.55 -11.26 -14.56
CA SER A 178 12.95 -12.19 -13.49
C SER A 178 11.92 -12.24 -12.37
N VAL A 179 11.91 -13.34 -11.60
CA VAL A 179 11.00 -13.54 -10.47
C VAL A 179 11.78 -13.73 -9.17
N VAL A 180 11.28 -13.12 -8.10
CA VAL A 180 11.79 -13.25 -6.73
C VAL A 180 10.67 -13.78 -5.84
N THR A 181 10.92 -14.80 -5.03
CA THR A 181 9.92 -15.36 -4.10
C THR A 181 10.37 -15.27 -2.64
N TRP A 182 9.40 -15.21 -1.73
CA TRP A 182 9.63 -15.24 -0.28
C TRP A 182 8.40 -15.71 0.49
N GLY A 183 8.56 -15.94 1.79
CA GLY A 183 7.53 -16.46 2.68
C GLY A 183 7.65 -17.98 2.87
N ASN A 184 6.52 -18.64 3.10
CA ASN A 184 6.50 -20.05 3.47
C ASN A 184 7.02 -20.93 2.32
N THR A 185 8.07 -21.71 2.59
CA THR A 185 8.73 -22.55 1.57
C THR A 185 7.78 -23.58 0.96
N ASN A 186 6.96 -24.23 1.78
CA ASN A 186 5.97 -25.23 1.31
C ASN A 186 4.83 -24.60 0.50
N SER A 187 4.66 -23.27 0.57
CA SER A 187 3.62 -22.53 -0.17
C SER A 187 4.18 -21.75 -1.36
N GLY A 188 5.39 -22.11 -1.83
CA GLY A 188 6.03 -21.50 -2.99
C GLY A 188 6.93 -20.29 -2.67
N GLY A 189 7.26 -20.07 -1.39
CA GLY A 189 8.21 -19.04 -0.97
C GLY A 189 9.67 -19.35 -1.34
N ASP A 190 9.98 -20.59 -1.70
CA ASP A 190 11.28 -21.02 -2.21
C ASP A 190 11.16 -21.51 -3.66
N SER A 191 11.73 -20.75 -4.60
CA SER A 191 11.82 -21.09 -6.03
C SER A 191 13.22 -21.55 -6.45
N SER A 192 14.13 -21.84 -5.52
CA SER A 192 15.55 -22.11 -5.80
C SER A 192 15.77 -23.24 -6.82
N LEU A 193 14.93 -24.28 -6.81
CA LEU A 193 14.99 -25.40 -7.74
C LEU A 193 14.68 -25.02 -9.20
N VAL A 194 13.91 -23.96 -9.41
CA VAL A 194 13.50 -23.49 -10.75
C VAL A 194 14.01 -22.09 -11.08
N GLN A 195 14.82 -21.48 -10.20
CA GLN A 195 15.22 -20.07 -10.30
C GLN A 195 15.89 -19.73 -11.64
N SER A 196 16.69 -20.64 -12.19
CA SER A 196 17.36 -20.46 -13.50
C SER A 196 16.38 -20.41 -14.69
N GLN A 197 15.15 -20.91 -14.51
CA GLN A 197 14.10 -20.92 -15.52
C GLN A 197 13.16 -19.71 -15.40
N LEU A 198 13.17 -19.00 -14.25
CA LEU A 198 12.34 -17.83 -13.96
C LEU A 198 12.93 -16.55 -14.57
N VAL A 199 13.10 -16.59 -15.89
CA VAL A 199 13.60 -15.50 -16.73
C VAL A 199 12.69 -15.31 -17.94
N ASN A 200 12.61 -14.08 -18.45
CA ASN A 200 11.66 -13.69 -19.51
C ASN A 200 10.20 -14.04 -19.14
N VAL A 201 9.85 -13.96 -17.86
CA VAL A 201 8.49 -14.14 -17.36
C VAL A 201 7.67 -12.92 -17.72
N THR A 202 6.44 -13.15 -18.17
CA THR A 202 5.49 -12.11 -18.57
C THR A 202 4.26 -12.04 -17.65
N LYS A 203 4.01 -13.11 -16.89
CA LYS A 203 2.89 -13.20 -15.97
C LYS A 203 3.15 -14.26 -14.90
N ILE A 204 2.74 -13.99 -13.67
CA ILE A 204 2.67 -14.98 -12.59
C ILE A 204 1.19 -15.26 -12.29
N ILE A 205 0.88 -16.52 -12.03
CA ILE A 205 -0.44 -16.96 -11.57
C ILE A 205 -0.21 -17.79 -10.31
N SER A 206 -1.10 -17.68 -9.33
CA SER A 206 -1.04 -18.48 -8.10
C SER A 206 -2.30 -19.31 -7.89
N ALA A 207 -2.11 -20.45 -7.25
CA ALA A 207 -3.15 -21.21 -6.59
C ALA A 207 -3.08 -20.91 -5.09
N LYS A 208 -4.21 -20.51 -4.49
CA LYS A 208 -4.28 -20.14 -3.07
C LYS A 208 -3.59 -21.16 -2.14
N ASN A 209 -3.71 -22.46 -2.47
CA ASN A 209 -3.17 -23.57 -1.69
C ASN A 209 -1.63 -23.72 -1.75
N GLY A 210 -0.88 -22.79 -2.34
CA GLY A 210 0.58 -22.76 -2.18
C GLY A 210 1.39 -23.06 -3.43
N ALA A 211 0.81 -22.99 -4.63
CA ALA A 211 1.55 -23.17 -5.88
C ALA A 211 1.54 -21.91 -6.74
N PHE A 212 2.59 -21.73 -7.52
CA PHE A 212 2.72 -20.67 -8.52
C PHE A 212 3.02 -21.26 -9.90
N ALA A 213 2.64 -20.50 -10.93
CA ALA A 213 2.98 -20.76 -12.32
C ALA A 213 3.45 -19.46 -12.98
N ALA A 214 4.62 -19.48 -13.60
CA ALA A 214 5.16 -18.38 -14.40
C ALA A 214 4.99 -18.69 -15.88
N VAL A 215 4.38 -17.75 -16.62
CA VAL A 215 4.24 -17.82 -18.08
C VAL A 215 5.36 -16.99 -18.70
N LYS A 216 6.23 -17.65 -19.47
CA LYS A 216 7.35 -17.03 -20.17
C LYS A 216 6.92 -16.42 -21.50
N GLN A 217 7.73 -15.49 -22.02
CA GLN A 217 7.49 -14.82 -23.29
C GLN A 217 7.41 -15.79 -24.49
N ASP A 218 8.12 -16.92 -24.40
CA ASP A 218 8.09 -18.00 -25.40
C ASP A 218 6.86 -18.93 -25.28
N GLY A 219 5.95 -18.64 -24.35
CA GLY A 219 4.75 -19.43 -24.08
C GLY A 219 4.96 -20.65 -23.18
N THR A 220 6.20 -20.92 -22.75
CA THR A 220 6.47 -22.01 -21.80
C THR A 220 6.04 -21.64 -20.39
N VAL A 221 5.73 -22.66 -19.57
CA VAL A 221 5.26 -22.49 -18.19
C VAL A 221 6.22 -23.20 -17.24
N VAL A 222 6.58 -22.50 -16.16
CA VAL A 222 7.37 -23.03 -15.05
C VAL A 222 6.52 -22.97 -13.79
N THR A 223 6.40 -24.08 -13.07
CA THR A 223 5.62 -24.19 -11.82
C THR A 223 6.51 -24.47 -10.62
N TRP A 224 6.11 -24.01 -9.44
CA TRP A 224 6.78 -24.30 -8.16
C TRP A 224 5.81 -24.16 -6.98
N GLY A 225 6.22 -24.61 -5.80
CA GLY A 225 5.40 -24.60 -4.57
C GLY A 225 4.80 -25.97 -4.25
N ASP A 226 3.66 -25.99 -3.56
CA ASP A 226 3.04 -27.24 -3.07
C ASP A 226 2.70 -28.20 -4.22
N PRO A 227 3.28 -29.42 -4.26
CA PRO A 227 2.99 -30.42 -5.29
C PRO A 227 1.51 -30.81 -5.38
N ILE A 228 0.77 -30.78 -4.26
CA ILE A 228 -0.66 -31.13 -4.22
C ILE A 228 -1.50 -30.03 -4.89
N ALA A 229 -1.02 -28.78 -4.86
CA ALA A 229 -1.68 -27.64 -5.49
C ALA A 229 -1.22 -27.40 -6.94
N GLY A 230 -0.37 -28.28 -7.51
CA GLY A 230 0.17 -28.16 -8.86
C GLY A 230 1.57 -27.54 -8.95
N GLY A 231 2.29 -27.44 -7.81
CA GLY A 231 3.72 -27.15 -7.78
C GLY A 231 4.54 -28.23 -8.47
N GLY A 232 5.66 -27.83 -9.09
CA GLY A 232 6.58 -28.72 -9.81
C GLY A 232 7.52 -29.51 -8.91
#